data_AF-A0A1H7ZJJ1-F1
#
_entry.id   AF-A0A1H7ZJJ1-F1
#
_cell.length_a   1.000
_cell.length_b   1.000
_cell.length_c   1.000
_cell.angle_alpha   90.00
_cell.angle_beta   90.00
_cell.angle_gamma   90.00
#
_symmetry.space_group_name_H-M   'P 1'
#
loop_
_entity.id
_entity.type
_entity.pdbx_description
1 polymer ?
#
loop_
_entity_poly.entity_id
_entity_poly.type
_entity_poly.pdbx_seq_one_letter_code
_entity_poly.pdbx_strand_id
1 'polypeptide(L)' 'MPNTGHQPGEGTYKCTKCGTEVTLNDDKERLPACPGCGYPEFDNSDD' A
#
# COMPACT_ATOMS: atom_id res chain seq x y z
N MET A 1 1.87 -7.08 7.84
CA MET A 1 2.48 -5.87 7.28
C MET A 1 2.74 -6.09 5.79
N PRO A 2 1.95 -5.51 4.89
CA PRO A 2 2.18 -5.61 3.45
C PRO A 2 3.41 -4.78 3.06
N ASN A 3 4.35 -5.41 2.37
CA ASN A 3 5.57 -4.78 1.84
C ASN A 3 5.50 -4.70 0.31
N THR A 4 5.99 -3.59 -0.26
CA THR A 4 6.07 -3.33 -1.71
C THR A 4 6.57 -4.57 -2.46
N GLY A 5 5.80 -5.04 -3.43
CA GLY A 5 6.15 -6.19 -4.28
C GLY A 5 5.43 -7.51 -3.96
N HIS A 6 4.66 -7.60 -2.88
CA HIS A 6 3.68 -8.67 -2.69
C HIS A 6 2.31 -8.21 -3.19
N GLN A 7 1.55 -9.10 -3.84
CA GLN A 7 0.15 -8.87 -4.20
C GLN A 7 -0.70 -9.00 -2.93
N PRO A 8 -1.13 -7.89 -2.31
CA PRO A 8 -1.80 -7.95 -1.02
C PRO A 8 -3.33 -8.05 -1.18
N GLY A 9 -3.83 -8.08 -2.43
CA GLY A 9 -5.25 -8.04 -2.77
C GLY A 9 -5.73 -6.62 -3.06
N GLU A 10 -6.99 -6.50 -3.50
CA GLU A 10 -7.69 -5.21 -3.52
C GLU A 10 -7.85 -4.70 -2.08
N GLY A 11 -7.69 -3.40 -1.87
CA GLY A 11 -7.77 -2.83 -0.53
C GLY A 11 -7.16 -1.44 -0.42
N THR A 12 -7.41 -0.78 0.71
CA THR A 12 -6.81 0.53 1.01
C THR A 12 -5.57 0.33 1.88
N TYR A 13 -4.47 0.91 1.43
CA TYR A 13 -3.16 0.82 2.05
C TYR A 13 -2.71 2.20 2.48
N LYS A 14 -2.37 2.35 3.76
CA LYS A 14 -1.92 3.62 4.32
C LYS A 14 -0.42 3.60 4.52
N CYS A 15 0.29 4.55 3.94
CA CYS A 15 1.72 4.67 4.12
C CYS A 15 2.03 4.94 5.59
N THR A 16 2.84 4.09 6.20
CA THR A 16 3.24 4.23 7.62
C THR A 16 4.12 5.43 7.89
N LYS A 17 4.76 5.99 6.84
CA LYS A 17 5.69 7.11 6.97
C LYS A 17 5.01 8.48 6.86
N CYS A 18 4.20 8.68 5.83
CA CYS A 18 3.58 9.98 5.55
C CYS A 18 2.06 9.98 5.71
N GLY A 19 1.44 8.82 5.87
CA GLY A 19 -0.01 8.68 5.99
C GLY A 19 -0.77 8.70 4.66
N THR A 20 -0.10 8.72 3.49
CA THR A 20 -0.76 8.65 2.18
C THR A 20 -1.56 7.36 2.03
N GLU A 21 -2.82 7.48 1.65
CA GLU A 21 -3.71 6.35 1.36
C GLU A 21 -3.67 6.00 -0.13
N VAL A 22 -3.43 4.74 -0.43
CA VAL A 22 -3.39 4.15 -1.76
C VAL A 22 -4.43 3.05 -1.81
N THR A 23 -5.47 3.24 -2.62
CA THR A 23 -6.48 2.20 -2.84
C THR A 23 -6.09 1.39 -4.06
N LEU A 24 -5.93 0.08 -3.89
CA LEU A 24 -5.74 -0.88 -4.97
C LEU A 24 -7.10 -1.46 -5.35
N ASN A 25 -7.47 -1.27 -6.62
CA ASN A 25 -8.70 -1.76 -7.22
C ASN A 25 -8.47 -3.10 -7.95
N ASP A 26 -7.21 -3.48 -8.15
CA ASP A 26 -6.78 -4.65 -8.91
C ASP A 26 -5.95 -5.58 -8.02
N ASP A 27 -6.35 -6.84 -7.89
CA ASP A 27 -5.63 -7.87 -7.12
C ASP A 27 -4.26 -8.24 -7.73
N LYS A 28 -4.07 -7.87 -9.00
CA LYS A 28 -2.82 -8.07 -9.76
C LYS A 28 -1.88 -6.88 -9.64
N GLU A 29 -2.35 -5.76 -9.10
CA GLU A 29 -1.53 -4.57 -8.97
C GLU A 29 -0.58 -4.73 -7.79
N ARG A 30 0.72 -4.56 -8.06
CA ARG A 30 1.73 -4.54 -7.01
C ARG A 30 1.75 -3.15 -6.42
N LEU A 31 1.70 -3.06 -5.08
CA LEU A 31 1.88 -1.79 -4.37
C LEU A 31 3.11 -1.08 -4.90
N PRO A 32 2.96 0.10 -5.53
CA PRO A 32 4.10 0.93 -5.88
C PRO A 32 4.67 1.59 -4.62
N ALA A 33 5.89 2.13 -4.72
CA ALA A 33 6.41 3.01 -3.68
C ALA A 33 5.46 4.21 -3.49
N CYS A 34 5.32 4.68 -2.25
CA CYS A 34 4.39 5.74 -1.90
C CYS A 34 4.57 6.99 -2.76
N PRO A 35 3.53 7.50 -3.45
CA PRO A 35 3.66 8.64 -4.35
C PRO A 35 4.00 9.96 -3.62
N GLY A 36 3.65 10.08 -2.34
CA GLY A 36 3.95 11.27 -1.55
C GLY A 36 5.39 11.37 -1.02
N CYS A 37 6.06 10.25 -0.75
CA CYS A 37 7.36 10.25 -0.07
C CYS A 37 8.36 9.19 -0.56
N GLY A 38 7.96 8.33 -1.50
CA GLY A 38 8.76 7.23 -2.04
C GLY A 38 8.93 6.04 -1.09
N TYR A 39 8.18 5.96 0.01
CA TYR A 39 8.36 4.89 1.01
C TYR A 39 7.69 3.58 0.57
N PRO A 40 8.35 2.42 0.72
CA PRO A 40 7.83 1.13 0.25
C PRO A 40 7.00 0.35 1.28
N GLU A 41 6.75 0.90 2.46
CA GLU A 41 6.00 0.21 3.52
C GLU A 41 4.62 0.84 3.72
N PHE A 42 3.61 -0.02 3.80
CA PHE A 42 2.23 0.37 4.01
C PHE A 42 1.60 -0.49 5.12
N ASP A 43 0.60 0.08 5.78
CA ASP A 43 -0.25 -0.57 6.74
C ASP A 43 -1.62 -0.79 6.10
N ASN A 44 -2.16 -2.00 6.24
CA ASN A 44 -3.51 -2.31 5.83
C ASN A 44 -4.36 -2.27 7.10
N SER A 45 -5.18 -1.23 7.21
CA SER A 45 -6.08 -1.03 8.36
C SER A 45 -7.37 -1.83 8.13
N ASP A 46 -7.25 -3.14 7.95
CA ASP A 46 -8.35 -4.10 8.02
C ASP A 46 -8.15 -4.90 9.32
N ASP A 47 -8.77 -4.43 10.40
CA ASP A 47 -8.97 -5.16 11.67
C ASP A 47 -10.47 -5.39 11.84
#